data_AF-A0A8J3HE38-F1
#
_entry.id   AF-A0A8J3HE38-F1
#
_cell.length_a   1.000
_cell.length_b   1.000
_cell.length_c   1.000
_cell.angle_alpha   90.00
_cell.angle_beta   90.00
_cell.angle_gamma   90.00
#
_symmetry.space_group_name_H-M   'P 1'
#
loop_
_entity.id
_entity.type
_entity.pdbx_description
1 polymer ?
#
loop_
_entity_poly.entity_id
_entity_poly.type
_entity_poly.pdbx_seq_one_letter_code
_entity_poly.pdbx_strand_id
1 'polypeptide(L)' 'MGEPVGELEFQSYAEAHAARARGLLRVHRRDGSGCCRSCGRPHPCEVRTYAGRLIVQFEDWAPYP' A
#
# COMPACT_ATOMS: atom_id res chain seq x y z
N MET A 1 4.80 25.56 -18.34
CA MET A 1 4.82 24.09 -18.46
C MET A 1 3.74 23.58 -17.53
N GLY A 2 2.57 23.25 -18.06
CA GLY A 2 1.50 22.66 -17.27
C GLY A 2 1.67 21.15 -17.34
N GLU A 3 1.82 20.49 -16.19
CA GLU A 3 1.71 19.03 -16.15
C GLU A 3 0.39 18.64 -16.83
N PRO A 4 0.41 17.66 -17.75
CA PRO A 4 -0.83 17.22 -18.37
C PRO A 4 -1.76 16.76 -17.24
N VAL A 5 -3.02 17.20 -17.26
CA VAL A 5 -4.01 16.92 -16.19
C VAL A 5 -4.03 15.45 -15.76
N GLY A 6 -3.75 14.52 -16.68
CA GLY A 6 -3.63 13.09 -16.38
C GLY A 6 -2.46 12.67 -15.49
N GLU A 7 -1.36 13.43 -15.44
CA GLU A 7 -0.23 13.18 -14.54
C GLU A 7 -0.60 13.52 -13.10
N LEU A 8 -1.26 14.67 -12.87
CA LEU A 8 -1.75 15.07 -11.55
C LEU A 8 -2.85 14.12 -11.02
N GLU A 9 -3.76 13.70 -11.90
CA GLU A 9 -4.77 12.68 -11.57
C GLU A 9 -4.11 11.34 -11.20
N PHE A 10 -3.08 10.93 -11.94
CA PHE A 10 -2.33 9.72 -11.65
C PHE A 10 -1.53 9.81 -10.35
N GLN A 11 -0.87 10.93 -10.06
CA GLN A 11 -0.16 11.15 -8.80
C GLN A 11 -1.12 11.03 -7.61
N SER A 12 -2.29 11.68 -7.69
CA SER A 12 -3.34 11.57 -6.65
C SER A 12 -3.83 10.13 -6.47
N TYR A 13 -4.02 9.40 -7.57
CA TYR A 13 -4.37 7.98 -7.54
C TYR A 13 -3.28 7.12 -6.88
N ALA A 14 -2.02 7.33 -7.27
CA ALA A 14 -0.87 6.61 -6.73
C ALA A 14 -0.71 6.87 -5.23
N GLU A 15 -0.83 8.12 -4.79
CA GLU A 15 -0.79 8.49 -3.37
C GLU A 15 -1.89 7.79 -2.57
N ALA A 16 -3.13 7.79 -3.06
CA ALA A 16 -4.25 7.12 -2.39
C ALA A 16 -4.00 5.61 -2.25
N HIS A 17 -3.46 4.97 -3.29
CA HIS A 17 -3.11 3.55 -3.27
C HIS A 17 -1.96 3.24 -2.31
N ALA A 18 -0.90 4.05 -2.30
CA ALA A 18 0.22 3.90 -1.37
C ALA A 18 -0.24 4.12 0.08
N ALA A 19 -1.04 5.14 0.35
CA ALA A 19 -1.59 5.41 1.68
C ALA A 19 -2.48 4.26 2.18
N ARG A 20 -3.36 3.73 1.33
CA ARG A 20 -4.19 2.55 1.62
C ARG A 20 -3.32 1.34 1.93
N ALA A 21 -2.29 1.09 1.13
CA ALA A 21 -1.36 -0.02 1.33
C ALA A 21 -0.60 0.08 2.66
N ARG A 22 -0.11 1.27 3.03
CA ARG A 22 0.49 1.52 4.35
C ARG A 22 -0.49 1.20 5.49
N GLY A 23 -1.76 1.56 5.33
CA GLY A 23 -2.83 1.18 6.25
C GLY A 23 -2.98 -0.33 6.41
N LEU A 24 -3.05 -1.06 5.30
CA LEU A 24 -3.16 -2.53 5.29
C LEU A 24 -1.95 -3.19 5.97
N LEU A 25 -0.72 -2.72 5.73
CA LEU A 25 0.48 -3.26 6.37
C LEU A 25 0.51 -3.06 7.89
N ARG A 26 -0.08 -1.97 8.40
CA ARG A 26 -0.24 -1.72 9.85
C ARG A 26 -1.27 -2.64 10.50
N VAL A 27 -2.34 -2.98 9.78
CA VAL A 27 -3.42 -3.85 10.28
C VAL A 27 -3.03 -5.33 10.17
N HIS A 28 -2.51 -5.76 9.02
CA HIS A 28 -2.14 -7.14 8.73
C HIS A 28 -0.72 -7.45 9.22
N ARG A 29 -0.52 -7.45 10.54
CA ARG A 29 0.75 -7.82 11.20
C ARG A 29 0.74 -9.27 11.70
N ARG A 30 1.93 -9.85 11.84
CA ARG A 30 2.15 -11.15 12.49
C ARG A 30 1.80 -11.05 13.97
N ASP A 31 1.10 -12.06 14.50
CA ASP A 31 0.88 -12.24 15.94
C ASP A 31 1.85 -13.27 16.54
N GLY A 32 1.68 -13.59 17.83
CA GLY A 32 2.54 -14.56 18.54
C GLY A 32 2.44 -16.00 18.04
N SER A 33 1.40 -16.35 17.27
CA SER A 33 1.21 -17.69 16.70
C SER A 33 1.87 -17.88 15.33
N GLY A 34 2.35 -16.79 14.70
CA GLY A 34 2.82 -16.82 13.31
C GLY A 34 1.72 -16.59 12.27
N CYS A 35 0.48 -16.37 12.71
CA CYS A 35 -0.62 -15.97 11.85
C CYS A 35 -0.74 -14.44 11.77
N CYS A 36 -1.52 -13.97 10.81
CA CYS A 36 -1.88 -12.58 10.69
C CYS A 36 -2.99 -12.25 11.70
N ARG A 37 -2.75 -11.24 12.54
CA ARG A 37 -3.70 -10.80 13.58
C ARG A 37 -5.08 -10.41 13.03
N SER A 38 -5.14 -9.89 11.81
CA SER A 38 -6.39 -9.35 11.25
C SER A 38 -7.25 -10.40 10.53
N CYS A 39 -6.67 -11.50 10.06
CA CYS A 39 -7.40 -12.47 9.24
C CYS A 39 -7.16 -13.94 9.62
N GLY A 40 -6.30 -14.22 10.61
CA GLY A 40 -6.02 -15.56 11.12
C GLY A 40 -5.24 -16.48 10.18
N ARG A 41 -4.89 -16.03 8.96
CA ARG A 41 -4.11 -16.80 7.98
C ARG A 41 -2.61 -16.79 8.31
N PRO A 42 -1.82 -17.79 7.87
CA PRO A 42 -0.37 -17.77 8.00
C PRO A 42 0.24 -16.45 7.51
N HIS A 43 1.21 -15.91 8.24
CA HIS A 43 1.88 -14.66 7.87
C HIS A 43 3.12 -14.92 7.01
N PRO A 44 3.36 -14.16 5.90
CA PRO A 44 2.52 -13.06 5.41
C PRO A 44 1.24 -13.56 4.75
N CYS A 45 0.11 -12.93 5.08
CA CYS A 45 -1.14 -13.22 4.41
C CYS A 45 -1.23 -12.51 3.05
N GLU A 46 -2.14 -12.96 2.19
CA GLU A 46 -2.34 -12.41 0.84
C GLU A 46 -2.53 -10.88 0.83
N VAL A 47 -3.32 -10.35 1.79
CA VAL A 47 -3.56 -8.90 1.90
C VAL A 47 -2.27 -8.14 2.21
N ARG A 48 -1.39 -8.70 3.06
CA ARG A 48 -0.09 -8.09 3.36
C ARG A 48 0.81 -8.10 2.13
N THR A 49 0.86 -9.22 1.42
CA THR A 49 1.64 -9.36 0.18
C THR A 49 1.13 -8.39 -0.90
N TYR A 50 -0.18 -8.29 -1.07
CA TYR A 50 -0.81 -7.33 -1.99
C TYR A 50 -0.48 -5.88 -1.61
N ALA A 51 -0.59 -5.51 -0.33
CA ALA A 51 -0.23 -4.18 0.13
C ALA A 51 1.25 -3.87 -0.11
N GLY A 52 2.15 -4.83 0.11
CA GLY A 52 3.57 -4.68 -0.24
C GLY A 52 3.79 -4.38 -1.72
N ARG A 53 3.07 -5.08 -2.62
CA ARG A 53 3.13 -4.83 -4.07
C ARG A 53 2.64 -3.43 -4.44
N LEU A 54 1.55 -2.96 -3.82
CA LEU A 54 1.05 -1.60 -4.06
C LEU A 54 2.05 -0.52 -3.65
N ILE A 55 2.78 -0.71 -2.54
CA ILE A 55 3.83 0.23 -2.13
C ILE A 55 4.92 0.31 -3.19
N VAL A 56 5.49 -0.83 -3.58
CA VAL A 56 6.54 -0.90 -4.62
C VAL A 56 6.06 -0.29 -5.94
N GLN A 57 4.77 -0.45 -6.27
CA GLN A 57 4.21 0.06 -7.52
C GLN A 57 3.98 1.58 -7.53
N PHE A 58 3.62 2.17 -6.38
CA PHE A 58 3.07 3.53 -6.34
C PHE A 58 3.82 4.51 -5.45
N GLU A 59 4.77 4.07 -4.60
CA GLU A 59 5.41 4.98 -3.64
C GLU A 59 6.27 6.07 -4.29
N ASP A 60 6.93 5.75 -5.40
CA ASP A 60 7.78 6.69 -6.14
C ASP A 60 6.98 7.73 -6.94
N TRP A 61 5.66 7.54 -7.04
CA TRP A 61 4.75 8.44 -7.74
C TRP A 61 4.00 9.37 -6.79
N ALA A 62 4.13 9.16 -5.48
CA ALA A 62 3.60 10.10 -4.51
C ALA A 62 4.46 11.38 -4.54
N PRO A 63 3.86 12.58 -4.55
CA PRO A 63 4.62 13.81 -4.56
C PRO A 63 5.61 13.83 -3.38
N TYR A 64 6.86 14.20 -3.65
CA TYR A 64 7.85 14.45 -2.60
C TYR A 64 7.30 15.52 -1.64
N PRO A 65 7.46 15.35 -0.32
CA PRO A 65 7.00 16.32 0.68
C PRO A 65 7.68 17.69 0.53
#